data_AF-A0A2C8F8Y9-F1
#
_entry.id   AF-A0A2C8F8Y9-F1
#
_cell.length_a   1.000
_cell.length_b   1.000
_cell.length_c   1.000
_cell.angle_alpha   90.00
_cell.angle_beta   90.00
_cell.angle_gamma   90.00
#
_symmetry.space_group_name_H-M   'P 1'
#
loop_
_entity.id
_entity.type
_entity.pdbx_description
1 polymer ?
#
loop_
_entity_poly.entity_id
_entity_poly.type
_entity_poly.pdbx_seq_one_letter_code
_entity_poly.pdbx_strand_id
1 'polypeptide(L)'
;MNNTQNGFGNNQDVQLEQELANLRNQYEQLRDQKVRTEQQVADLSSRLDALKEQAQAEYGTSDPAELQALLQKKRQENEQVVAEYSQHVRKIQADLAAVENRVDGDQ
;
A
#
# COMPACT_ATOMS: atom_id res chain seq x y z
N MET A 1 68.38 -40.47 12.55
CA MET A 1 67.14 -40.96 11.92
C MET A 1 66.07 -39.92 12.15
N ASN A 2 65.35 -39.58 11.08
CA ASN A 2 64.77 -38.28 10.80
C ASN A 2 63.30 -38.15 11.24
N ASN A 3 62.94 -36.90 11.54
CA ASN A 3 61.65 -36.25 11.28
C ASN A 3 60.43 -36.66 12.13
N THR A 4 60.11 -35.88 13.16
CA THR A 4 58.83 -35.99 13.90
C THR A 4 58.29 -34.65 14.42
N GLN A 5 58.41 -33.58 13.64
CA GLN A 5 57.77 -32.29 13.94
C GLN A 5 57.19 -31.68 12.66
N ASN A 6 56.06 -32.19 12.16
CA ASN A 6 55.33 -31.58 11.03
C ASN A 6 53.80 -31.80 11.04
N GLY A 7 53.22 -32.30 12.15
CA GLY A 7 51.79 -32.66 12.23
C GLY A 7 50.86 -31.64 12.91
N PHE A 8 51.40 -30.68 13.67
CA PHE A 8 50.58 -29.76 14.49
C PHE A 8 50.25 -28.43 13.79
N GLY A 9 51.16 -27.89 12.97
CA GLY A 9 50.90 -26.68 12.17
C GLY A 9 49.84 -26.91 11.09
N ASN A 10 49.94 -28.01 10.34
CA ASN A 10 48.98 -28.35 9.28
C ASN A 10 47.52 -28.45 9.76
N ASN A 11 47.27 -28.95 10.99
CA ASN A 11 45.89 -29.06 11.49
C ASN A 11 45.31 -27.72 11.94
N GLN A 12 46.14 -26.81 12.47
CA GLN A 12 45.70 -25.46 12.84
C GLN A 12 45.44 -24.63 11.58
N ASP A 13 46.31 -24.75 10.58
CA ASP A 13 46.16 -24.06 9.29
C ASP A 13 44.88 -24.51 8.57
N VAL A 14 44.58 -25.82 8.55
CA VAL A 14 43.33 -26.34 7.97
C VAL A 14 42.08 -25.85 8.70
N GLN A 15 42.12 -25.73 10.04
CA GLN A 15 40.99 -25.17 10.81
C GLN A 15 40.77 -23.69 10.51
N LEU A 16 41.86 -22.92 10.42
CA LEU A 16 41.80 -21.50 10.05
C LEU A 16 41.27 -21.30 8.63
N GLU A 17 41.69 -22.14 7.68
CA GLU A 17 41.16 -22.10 6.31
C GLU A 17 39.65 -22.39 6.26
N GLN A 18 39.18 -23.36 7.04
CA GLN A 18 37.75 -23.66 7.14
C GLN A 18 36.96 -22.51 7.78
N GLU A 19 37.50 -21.89 8.84
CA GLU A 19 36.87 -20.74 9.49
C GLU A 19 36.81 -19.53 8.55
N LEU A 20 37.90 -19.24 7.83
CA LEU A 20 37.93 -18.19 6.81
C LEU A 20 36.93 -18.44 5.68
N ALA A 21 36.82 -19.68 5.21
CA ALA A 21 35.83 -20.05 4.18
C ALA A 21 34.40 -19.83 4.69
N ASN A 22 34.11 -20.21 5.94
CA ASN A 22 32.80 -20.00 6.55
C ASN A 22 32.47 -18.51 6.71
N LEU A 23 33.43 -17.71 7.19
CA LEU A 23 33.26 -16.27 7.33
C LEU A 23 33.03 -15.59 5.98
N ARG A 24 33.76 -16.01 4.94
CA ARG A 24 33.57 -15.51 3.57
C ARG A 24 32.17 -15.83 3.05
N ASN A 25 31.70 -17.06 3.23
CA ASN A 25 30.35 -17.46 2.82
C ASN A 25 29.28 -16.65 3.55
N GLN A 26 29.42 -16.43 4.86
CA GLN A 26 28.51 -15.60 5.64
C GLN A 26 28.51 -14.14 5.15
N TYR A 27 29.69 -13.59 4.85
CA TYR A 27 29.80 -12.25 4.29
C TYR A 27 29.09 -12.13 2.93
N GLU A 28 29.30 -13.10 2.03
CA GLU A 28 28.65 -13.12 0.72
C GLU A 28 27.12 -13.17 0.86
N GLN A 29 26.60 -14.00 1.76
CA GLN A 29 25.16 -14.06 2.08
C GLN A 29 24.62 -12.73 2.62
N LEU A 30 25.32 -12.11 3.56
CA LEU A 30 24.93 -10.82 4.13
C LEU A 30 24.97 -9.70 3.10
N ARG A 31 25.98 -9.69 2.23
CA ARG A 31 26.09 -8.73 1.12
C ARG A 31 24.90 -8.88 0.18
N ASP A 32 24.55 -10.10 -0.20
CA ASP A 32 23.43 -10.35 -1.10
C ASP A 32 22.08 -10.03 -0.44
N GLN A 33 21.94 -10.25 0.87
CA GLN A 33 20.79 -9.79 1.63
C GLN A 33 20.69 -8.26 1.66
N LYS A 34 21.80 -7.57 1.92
CA LYS A 34 21.85 -6.10 1.91
C LYS A 34 21.39 -5.53 0.57
N VAL A 35 21.93 -6.04 -0.54
CA VAL A 35 21.54 -5.59 -1.89
C VAL A 35 20.04 -5.79 -2.13
N ARG A 36 19.50 -6.95 -1.77
CA ARG A 36 18.05 -7.23 -1.93
C ARG A 36 17.19 -6.28 -1.09
N THR A 37 17.57 -6.04 0.16
CA THR A 37 16.85 -5.11 1.03
C THR A 37 16.94 -3.68 0.52
N GLU A 38 18.10 -3.24 0.02
CA GLU A 38 18.26 -1.91 -0.58
C GLU A 38 17.37 -1.72 -1.82
N GLN A 39 17.28 -2.74 -2.68
CA GLN A 39 16.36 -2.74 -3.82
C GLN A 39 14.90 -2.65 -3.36
N GLN A 40 14.50 -3.44 -2.37
CA GLN A 40 13.15 -3.39 -1.82
C GLN A 40 12.79 -2.02 -1.23
N VAL A 41 13.73 -1.40 -0.51
CA VAL A 41 13.53 -0.05 0.04
C VAL A 41 13.35 0.97 -1.07
N ALA A 42 14.17 0.91 -2.14
CA ALA A 42 14.04 1.79 -3.28
C ALA A 42 12.69 1.63 -3.99
N ASP A 43 12.27 0.38 -4.24
CA ASP A 43 10.99 0.06 -4.89
C ASP A 43 9.80 0.53 -4.06
N LEU A 44 9.81 0.28 -2.75
CA LEU A 44 8.73 0.70 -1.84
C LEU A 44 8.65 2.21 -1.71
N SER A 45 9.80 2.90 -1.67
CA SER A 45 9.85 4.35 -1.61
C SER A 45 9.27 4.98 -2.88
N SER A 46 9.66 4.48 -4.06
CA SER A 46 9.12 4.96 -5.34
C SER A 46 7.60 4.74 -5.45
N ARG A 47 7.10 3.58 -5.00
CA ARG A 47 5.64 3.31 -4.97
C ARG A 47 4.91 4.25 -4.01
N LEU A 48 5.50 4.52 -2.85
CA LEU A 48 4.92 5.44 -1.87
C LEU A 48 4.83 6.85 -2.45
N ASP A 49 5.88 7.34 -3.10
CA ASP A 49 5.89 8.66 -3.70
C ASP A 49 4.87 8.77 -4.84
N ALA A 50 4.77 7.77 -5.70
CA ALA A 50 3.75 7.72 -6.74
C ALA A 50 2.32 7.75 -6.18
N LEU A 51 2.05 7.00 -5.09
CA LEU A 51 0.76 7.02 -4.41
C LEU A 51 0.45 8.39 -3.81
N LYS A 52 1.45 9.05 -3.22
CA LYS A 52 1.27 10.41 -2.67
C LYS A 52 1.01 11.43 -3.76
N GLU A 53 1.73 11.38 -4.87
CA GLU A 53 1.50 12.26 -6.02
C GLU A 53 0.10 12.06 -6.58
N GLN A 54 -0.35 10.81 -6.75
CA GLN A 54 -1.71 10.51 -7.19
C GLN A 54 -2.74 11.09 -6.22
N ALA A 55 -2.57 10.87 -4.91
CA ALA A 55 -3.49 11.39 -3.91
C ALA A 55 -3.52 12.93 -3.91
N GLN A 56 -2.37 13.57 -4.03
CA GLN A 56 -2.25 15.02 -4.14
C GLN A 56 -2.95 15.56 -5.41
N ALA A 57 -2.82 14.86 -6.54
CA ALA A 57 -3.44 15.27 -7.79
C ALA A 57 -4.97 15.08 -7.80
N GLU A 58 -5.47 13.98 -7.24
CA GLU A 58 -6.90 13.65 -7.24
C GLU A 58 -7.67 14.35 -6.12
N TYR A 59 -7.07 14.46 -4.93
CA TYR A 59 -7.76 14.89 -3.71
C TYR A 59 -7.17 16.17 -3.10
N GLY A 60 -6.05 16.68 -3.63
CA GLY A 60 -5.38 17.88 -3.11
C GLY A 60 -4.53 17.62 -1.86
N THR A 61 -4.46 16.38 -1.39
CA THR A 61 -3.69 15.97 -0.21
C THR A 61 -3.28 14.50 -0.31
N SER A 62 -2.16 14.16 0.31
CA SER A 62 -1.71 12.77 0.49
C SER A 62 -1.71 12.33 1.96
N ASP A 63 -2.17 13.19 2.87
CA ASP A 63 -2.32 12.84 4.28
C ASP A 63 -3.54 11.91 4.46
N PRO A 64 -3.34 10.67 4.96
CA PRO A 64 -4.44 9.74 5.22
C PRO A 64 -5.56 10.33 6.10
N ALA A 65 -5.21 11.17 7.09
CA ALA A 65 -6.20 11.77 7.98
C ALA A 65 -7.08 12.79 7.23
N GLU A 66 -6.46 13.63 6.40
CA GLU A 66 -7.18 14.60 5.56
C GLU A 66 -8.03 13.91 4.49
N LEU A 67 -7.51 12.85 3.85
CA LEU A 67 -8.26 12.03 2.89
C LEU A 67 -9.50 11.41 3.55
N GLN A 68 -9.38 10.94 4.79
CA GLN A 68 -10.51 10.39 5.54
C GLN A 68 -11.54 11.45 5.90
N ALA A 69 -11.10 12.66 6.28
CA ALA A 69 -12.00 13.79 6.51
C ALA A 69 -12.74 14.19 5.22
N LEU A 70 -12.03 14.24 4.08
CA LEU A 70 -12.61 14.53 2.77
C LEU A 70 -13.67 13.49 2.38
N LEU A 71 -13.39 12.21 2.62
CA LEU A 71 -14.34 11.12 2.38
C LEU A 71 -15.61 11.27 3.23
N GLN A 72 -15.47 11.55 4.53
CA GLN A 72 -16.62 11.74 5.41
C GLN A 72 -17.47 12.93 4.98
N LYS A 73 -16.83 14.06 4.63
CA LYS A 73 -17.52 15.23 4.11
C LYS A 73 -18.31 14.90 2.84
N LYS A 74 -17.68 14.25 1.86
CA LYS A 74 -18.35 13.85 0.61
C LYS A 74 -19.52 12.89 0.85
N ARG A 75 -19.44 12.00 1.85
CA ARG A 75 -20.57 11.13 2.21
C ARG A 75 -21.75 11.93 2.75
N GLN A 76 -21.51 12.88 3.64
CA GLN A 76 -22.57 13.74 4.17
C GLN A 76 -23.23 14.59 3.08
N GLU A 77 -22.42 15.17 2.18
CA GLU A 77 -22.92 15.91 1.01
C GLU A 77 -23.78 15.02 0.13
N ASN A 78 -23.34 13.79 -0.16
CA ASN A 78 -24.11 12.84 -0.94
C ASN A 78 -25.44 12.45 -0.25
N GLU A 79 -25.43 12.23 1.07
CA GLU A 79 -26.65 11.93 1.83
C GLU A 79 -27.66 13.08 1.73
N GLN A 80 -27.20 14.32 1.81
CA GLN A 80 -28.06 15.50 1.63
C GLN A 80 -28.64 15.56 0.23
N VAL A 81 -27.79 15.46 -0.81
CA VAL A 81 -28.24 15.49 -2.21
C VAL A 81 -29.22 14.35 -2.50
N VAL A 82 -28.99 13.15 -1.99
CA VAL A 82 -29.90 12.02 -2.16
C VAL A 82 -31.24 12.27 -1.47
N ALA A 83 -31.23 12.88 -0.28
CA ALA A 83 -32.46 13.22 0.44
C ALA A 83 -33.29 14.26 -0.33
N GLU A 84 -32.67 15.32 -0.80
CA GLU A 84 -33.30 16.36 -1.62
C GLU A 84 -33.87 15.78 -2.92
N TYR A 85 -33.07 14.98 -3.63
CA TYR A 85 -33.49 14.35 -4.87
C TYR A 85 -34.68 13.40 -4.64
N SER A 86 -34.65 12.63 -3.55
CA SER A 86 -35.76 11.75 -3.16
C SER A 86 -37.04 12.53 -2.88
N GLN A 87 -36.96 13.70 -2.25
CA GLN A 87 -38.12 14.58 -2.03
C GLN A 87 -38.68 15.11 -3.36
N HIS A 88 -37.83 15.54 -4.28
CA HIS A 88 -38.25 15.99 -5.61
C HIS A 88 -38.97 14.88 -6.38
N VAL A 89 -38.45 13.66 -6.38
CA VAL A 89 -39.09 12.52 -7.03
C VAL A 89 -40.47 12.24 -6.43
N ARG A 90 -40.58 12.22 -5.09
CA ARG A 90 -41.89 12.01 -4.41
C ARG A 90 -42.90 13.09 -4.76
N LYS A 91 -42.47 14.36 -4.85
CA LYS A 91 -43.33 15.46 -5.25
C LYS A 91 -43.84 15.29 -6.69
N ILE A 92 -42.95 14.97 -7.63
CA ILE A 92 -43.31 14.72 -9.04
C ILE A 92 -44.32 13.57 -9.14
N GLN A 93 -44.09 12.48 -8.38
CA GLN A 93 -45.01 11.34 -8.35
C GLN A 93 -46.38 11.73 -7.82
N ALA A 94 -46.45 12.54 -6.76
CA ALA A 94 -47.71 13.03 -6.22
C ALA A 94 -48.44 13.97 -7.18
N ASP A 95 -47.71 14.89 -7.82
CA ASP A 95 -48.25 15.82 -8.81
C ASP A 95 -48.79 15.06 -10.03
N LEU A 96 -48.08 14.03 -10.51
CA LEU A 96 -48.51 13.18 -11.62
C LEU A 96 -49.80 12.41 -11.25
N ALA A 97 -49.83 11.75 -10.10
CA ALA A 97 -51.02 11.03 -9.63
C ALA A 97 -52.24 11.96 -9.49
N ALA A 98 -52.02 13.21 -9.06
CA ALA A 98 -53.09 14.21 -8.96
C ALA A 98 -53.60 14.69 -10.33
N VAL A 99 -52.76 14.65 -11.38
CA VAL A 99 -53.19 14.93 -12.76
C VAL A 99 -53.96 13.74 -13.33
N GLU A 100 -53.45 12.52 -13.17
CA GLU A 100 -54.09 11.28 -13.64
C GLU A 100 -55.51 11.14 -13.05
N ASN A 101 -55.65 11.28 -11.73
CA ASN A 101 -56.96 11.21 -11.07
C ASN A 101 -57.96 12.28 -11.53
N ARG A 102 -57.48 13.46 -11.97
CA ARG A 102 -58.35 14.51 -12.53
C ARG A 102 -58.82 14.16 -13.94
N VAL A 103 -57.95 13.57 -14.75
CA VAL A 103 -58.29 13.14 -16.13
C VAL A 103 -59.27 11.97 -16.09
N ASP A 104 -59.10 11.03 -15.16
CA ASP A 104 -59.98 9.85 -15.03
C ASP A 104 -61.32 10.16 -14.35
N GLY A 105 -61.40 11.23 -13.53
CA GLY A 105 -62.62 11.66 -12.86
C GLY A 105 -63.55 12.56 -13.69
N ASP A 106 -63.05 13.10 -14.81
CA ASP A 106 -63.79 13.95 -15.75
C ASP A 106 -64.36 13.15 -16.97
N GLN A 107 -64.37 11.81 -16.90
CA GLN A 107 -65.01 10.90 -17.87
C GLN A 107 -66.28 10.24 -17.29
#